data_AF-A0A9E5K5P1-F1
#
_entry.id   AF-A0A9E5K5P1-F1
#
_cell.length_a   1.000
_cell.length_b   1.000
_cell.length_c   1.000
_cell.angle_alpha   90.00
_cell.angle_beta   90.00
_cell.angle_gamma   90.00
#
_symmetry.space_group_name_H-M   'P 1'
#
loop_
_entity.id
_entity.type
_entity.pdbx_description
1 polymer ?
#
loop_
_entity_poly.entity_id
_entity_poly.type
_entity_poly.pdbx_seq_one_letter_code
_entity_poly.pdbx_strand_id
1 'polypeptide(L)'
;MKAGGLTRKGYGVRRVRQALQAAGVEEVDAADALDSLESGQMAAALAYARRRRLGPFSTQGQDPDHRRKAMAALMRAGHEYLTARRILDLSPELVQDGGALSEL
;
A
#
# COMPACT_ATOMS: atom_id res chain seq x y z
N MET A 1 1.07 -7.90 16.72
CA MET A 1 2.12 -7.29 15.84
C MET A 1 2.05 -5.77 16.05
N LYS A 2 3.18 -5.06 16.24
CA LYS A 2 3.19 -3.60 16.56
C LYS A 2 2.96 -2.72 15.32
N ALA A 3 2.27 -1.59 15.48
CA ALA A 3 1.86 -0.65 14.42
C ALA A 3 3.03 -0.15 13.54
N GLY A 4 4.14 0.30 14.12
CA GLY A 4 5.31 0.75 13.33
C GLY A 4 5.92 -0.34 12.43
N GLY A 5 5.72 -1.62 12.77
CA GLY A 5 6.12 -2.74 11.93
C GLY A 5 5.20 -2.95 10.72
N LEU A 6 3.94 -2.50 10.78
CA LEU A 6 3.00 -2.53 9.66
C LEU A 6 3.31 -1.41 8.66
N THR A 7 3.57 -0.19 9.14
CA THR A 7 3.93 0.96 8.29
C THR A 7 5.20 0.68 7.47
N ARG A 8 6.27 0.18 8.10
CA ARG A 8 7.51 -0.21 7.40
C ARG A 8 7.30 -1.31 6.35
N LYS A 9 6.25 -2.12 6.52
CA LYS A 9 5.88 -3.19 5.59
C LYS A 9 4.97 -2.69 4.46
N GLY A 10 4.65 -1.39 4.44
CA GLY A 10 3.79 -0.75 3.45
C GLY A 10 2.30 -0.98 3.67
N TYR A 11 1.85 -1.42 4.86
CA TYR A 11 0.40 -1.58 5.08
C TYR A 11 -0.31 -0.23 5.11
N GLY A 12 -1.52 -0.18 4.55
CA GLY A 12 -2.33 1.02 4.50
C GLY A 12 -3.00 1.38 5.83
N VAL A 13 -3.46 2.62 5.90
CA VAL A 13 -4.06 3.27 7.09
C VAL A 13 -5.11 2.39 7.75
N ARG A 14 -6.03 1.79 6.97
CA ARG A 14 -7.11 0.95 7.50
C ARG A 14 -6.59 -0.27 8.26
N ARG A 15 -5.52 -0.90 7.77
CA ARG A 15 -4.93 -2.07 8.42
C ARG A 15 -4.17 -1.68 9.68
N VAL A 16 -3.49 -0.53 9.66
CA VAL A 16 -2.79 0.01 10.83
C VAL A 16 -3.81 0.42 11.91
N ARG A 17 -4.87 1.14 11.56
CA ARG A 17 -5.97 1.52 12.46
C ARG A 17 -6.58 0.29 13.14
N GLN A 18 -6.90 -0.77 12.38
CA GLN A 18 -7.38 -2.03 12.96
C GLN A 18 -6.39 -2.67 13.94
N ALA A 19 -5.09 -2.62 13.66
CA ALA A 19 -4.08 -3.19 14.55
C ALA A 19 -3.91 -2.39 15.84
N LEU A 20 -4.09 -1.06 15.77
CA LEU A 20 -4.08 -0.15 16.92
C LEU A 20 -5.30 -0.36 17.80
N GLN A 21 -6.49 -0.41 17.21
CA GLN A 21 -7.74 -0.71 17.92
C GLN A 21 -7.68 -2.07 18.62
N ALA A 22 -7.18 -3.11 17.94
CA ALA A 22 -7.01 -4.43 18.55
C ALA A 22 -5.98 -4.46 19.68
N ALA A 23 -5.10 -3.45 19.76
CA ALA A 23 -4.13 -3.28 20.84
C ALA A 23 -4.66 -2.36 21.97
N GLY A 24 -5.90 -1.86 21.86
CA GLY A 24 -6.49 -0.93 22.83
C GLY A 24 -5.92 0.48 22.76
N VAL A 25 -5.34 0.88 21.63
CA VAL A 25 -4.88 2.26 21.41
C VAL A 25 -6.06 3.07 20.90
N GLU A 26 -6.40 4.13 21.63
CA GLU A 26 -7.46 5.05 21.25
C GLU A 26 -7.08 5.84 19.99
N GLU A 27 -8.08 6.22 19.20
CA GLU A 27 -7.84 6.91 17.93
C GLU A 27 -7.16 8.27 18.12
N VAL A 28 -7.47 8.96 19.23
CA VAL A 28 -6.83 10.22 19.62
C VAL A 28 -5.32 10.04 19.85
N ASP A 29 -4.90 8.93 20.45
CA ASP A 29 -3.49 8.64 20.72
C ASP A 29 -2.71 8.26 19.45
N ALA A 30 -3.42 7.89 18.39
CA ALA A 30 -2.86 7.47 17.12
C ALA A 30 -2.99 8.50 15.99
N ALA A 31 -3.65 9.63 16.22
CA ALA A 31 -4.03 10.59 15.20
C ALA A 31 -2.84 11.02 14.32
N ASP A 32 -1.77 11.55 14.92
CA ASP A 32 -0.57 12.01 14.20
C ASP A 32 0.09 10.90 13.35
N ALA A 33 0.07 9.68 13.88
CA ALA A 33 0.65 8.53 13.19
C ALA A 33 -0.22 8.10 11.99
N LEU A 34 -1.54 8.20 12.12
CA LEU A 34 -2.49 7.91 11.06
C LEU A 34 -2.46 9.00 9.96
N ASP A 35 -2.35 10.27 10.33
CA ASP A 35 -2.22 11.40 9.40
C ASP A 35 -0.94 11.32 8.57
N SER A 36 0.18 10.96 9.22
CA SER A 36 1.46 10.72 8.53
C SER A 36 1.35 9.55 7.54
N LEU A 37 0.58 8.52 7.89
CA LEU A 37 0.32 7.36 7.03
C LEU A 37 -0.60 7.70 5.85
N GLU A 38 -1.61 8.55 6.05
CA GLU A 38 -2.49 9.04 4.99
C GLU A 38 -1.70 9.88 3.98
N SER A 39 -0.86 10.80 4.47
CA SER A 39 0.05 11.59 3.63
C SER A 39 1.05 10.70 2.86
N GLY A 40 1.49 9.59 3.47
CA GLY A 40 2.39 8.61 2.87
C GLY A 40 1.70 7.45 2.14
N GLN A 41 0.39 7.51 1.90
CA GLN A 41 -0.41 6.37 1.43
C GLN A 41 0.11 5.77 0.12
N MET A 42 0.54 6.62 -0.82
CA MET A 42 1.05 6.18 -2.11
C MET A 42 2.39 5.45 -1.97
N ALA A 43 3.31 6.03 -1.20
CA ALA A 43 4.60 5.42 -0.93
C ALA A 43 4.46 4.07 -0.20
N ALA A 44 3.54 3.99 0.77
CA ALA A 44 3.23 2.74 1.47
C ALA A 44 2.69 1.67 0.51
N ALA A 45 1.73 2.03 -0.35
CA ALA A 45 1.16 1.10 -1.33
C ALA A 45 2.21 0.62 -2.35
N LEU A 46 3.08 1.51 -2.82
CA LEU A 46 4.19 1.18 -3.71
C LEU A 46 5.18 0.22 -3.04
N ALA A 47 5.57 0.49 -1.78
CA ALA A 47 6.44 -0.39 -1.01
C ALA A 47 5.83 -1.78 -0.78
N TYR A 48 4.52 -1.84 -0.50
CA TYR A 48 3.80 -3.10 -0.37
C TYR A 48 3.78 -3.88 -1.69
N ALA A 49 3.43 -3.20 -2.80
CA ALA A 49 3.39 -3.79 -4.13
C ALA A 49 4.76 -4.33 -4.56
N ARG A 50 5.84 -3.57 -4.33
CA ARG A 50 7.22 -4.00 -4.63
C ARG A 50 7.59 -5.26 -3.88
N ARG A 51 7.39 -5.26 -2.57
CA ARG A 51 7.70 -6.41 -1.70
C ARG A 51 6.91 -7.66 -2.09
N ARG A 52 5.66 -7.49 -2.54
CA ARG A 52 4.76 -8.58 -2.93
C ARG A 52 4.79 -8.91 -4.42
N ARG A 53 5.62 -8.21 -5.21
CA ARG A 53 5.75 -8.35 -6.67
C ARG A 53 4.38 -8.23 -7.38
N LEU A 54 3.64 -7.19 -7.05
CA LEU A 54 2.30 -6.91 -7.59
C LEU A 54 2.36 -5.83 -8.66
N GLY A 55 1.41 -5.87 -9.61
CA GLY A 55 1.26 -4.86 -10.66
C GLY A 55 2.56 -4.64 -11.45
N PRO A 56 3.13 -3.42 -11.48
CA PRO A 56 4.34 -3.11 -12.25
C PRO A 56 5.57 -3.92 -11.83
N PHE A 57 5.57 -4.51 -10.63
CA PHE A 57 6.66 -5.34 -10.13
C PHE A 57 6.46 -6.84 -10.40
N SER A 58 5.36 -7.22 -11.02
CA SER A 58 5.05 -8.62 -11.35
C SER A 58 5.73 -9.04 -12.64
N THR A 59 6.15 -10.30 -12.72
CA THR A 59 6.64 -10.91 -13.98
C THR A 59 5.52 -11.47 -14.86
N GLN A 60 4.27 -11.42 -14.39
CA GLN A 60 3.10 -12.04 -15.03
C GLN A 60 2.46 -11.16 -16.12
N GLY A 61 3.05 -9.99 -16.43
CA GLY A 61 2.54 -9.09 -17.45
C GLY A 61 1.12 -8.57 -17.18
N GLN A 62 0.34 -8.35 -18.24
CA GLN A 62 -1.00 -7.76 -18.17
C GLN A 62 -2.13 -8.79 -17.93
N ASP A 63 -1.84 -9.95 -17.32
CA ASP A 63 -2.87 -10.96 -17.03
C ASP A 63 -4.00 -10.36 -16.14
N PRO A 64 -5.26 -10.32 -16.63
CA PRO A 64 -6.38 -9.78 -15.88
C PRO A 64 -6.63 -10.49 -14.55
N ASP A 65 -6.37 -11.79 -14.44
CA ASP A 65 -6.57 -12.53 -13.19
C ASP A 65 -5.53 -12.17 -12.14
N HIS A 66 -4.26 -12.05 -12.56
CA HIS A 66 -3.20 -11.53 -11.70
C HIS A 66 -3.49 -10.09 -11.24
N ARG A 67 -3.99 -9.23 -12.12
CA ARG A 67 -4.37 -7.86 -11.76
C ARG A 67 -5.49 -7.84 -10.71
N ARG A 68 -6.53 -8.67 -10.86
CA ARG A 68 -7.60 -8.82 -9.85
C ARG A 68 -7.06 -9.31 -8.51
N LYS A 69 -6.19 -10.33 -8.51
CA LYS A 69 -5.54 -10.86 -7.30
C LYS A 69 -4.67 -9.80 -6.61
N ALA A 70 -3.95 -9.01 -7.39
CA ALA A 70 -3.12 -7.90 -6.90
C ALA A 70 -3.96 -6.79 -6.26
N MET A 71 -5.08 -6.41 -6.90
CA MET A 71 -6.04 -5.45 -6.35
C MET A 71 -6.57 -5.93 -5.00
N ALA A 72 -7.03 -7.19 -4.94
CA ALA A 72 -7.53 -7.76 -3.69
C ALA A 72 -6.44 -7.84 -2.60
N ALA A 73 -5.17 -8.06 -2.97
CA ALA A 73 -4.06 -8.04 -2.02
C ALA A 73 -3.80 -6.64 -1.43
N LEU A 74 -3.81 -5.59 -2.25
CA LEU A 74 -3.66 -4.20 -1.80
C LEU A 74 -4.83 -3.78 -0.88
N MET A 75 -6.07 -4.13 -1.25
CA MET A 75 -7.24 -3.83 -0.42
C MET A 75 -7.18 -4.56 0.93
N ARG A 76 -6.78 -5.85 0.95
CA ARG A 76 -6.56 -6.60 2.20
C ARG A 76 -5.41 -6.06 3.04
N ALA A 77 -4.44 -5.38 2.41
CA ALA A 77 -3.38 -4.67 3.11
C ALA A 77 -3.83 -3.31 3.69
N GLY A 78 -5.08 -2.91 3.45
CA GLY A 78 -5.67 -1.69 4.01
C GLY A 78 -5.49 -0.44 3.15
N HIS A 79 -5.16 -0.60 1.86
CA HIS A 79 -5.13 0.51 0.92
C HIS A 79 -6.51 0.75 0.30
N GLU A 80 -6.80 2.02 0.04
CA GLU A 80 -8.02 2.41 -0.69
C GLU A 80 -7.98 1.96 -2.14
N TYR A 81 -9.18 1.75 -2.69
CA TYR A 81 -9.37 1.26 -4.07
C TYR A 81 -8.65 2.15 -5.09
N LEU A 82 -8.78 3.47 -4.99
CA LEU A 82 -8.17 4.40 -5.94
C LEU A 82 -6.64 4.36 -5.90
N THR A 83 -6.04 4.26 -4.70
CA THR A 83 -4.59 4.09 -4.55
C THR A 83 -4.14 2.77 -5.14
N ALA A 84 -4.84 1.68 -4.81
CA ALA A 84 -4.51 0.36 -5.33
C ALA A 84 -4.58 0.33 -6.86
N ARG A 85 -5.63 0.93 -7.44
CA ARG A 85 -5.78 1.06 -8.88
C ARG A 85 -4.63 1.84 -9.50
N ARG A 86 -4.31 3.04 -8.98
CA ARG A 86 -3.18 3.85 -9.48
C ARG A 86 -1.88 3.07 -9.49
N ILE A 87 -1.55 2.37 -8.41
CA ILE A 87 -0.34 1.54 -8.33
C ILE A 87 -0.31 0.44 -9.40
N LEU A 88 -1.44 -0.22 -9.66
CA LEU A 88 -1.51 -1.28 -10.67
C LEU A 88 -1.53 -0.76 -12.11
N ASP A 89 -1.89 0.51 -12.30
CA ASP A 89 -1.92 1.18 -13.60
C ASP A 89 -0.55 1.82 -13.95
N LEU A 90 0.42 1.82 -13.02
CA LEU A 90 1.79 2.25 -13.30
C LEU A 90 2.46 1.34 -14.33
N SER A 91 3.18 1.94 -15.27
CA SER A 91 4.01 1.23 -16.24
C SER A 91 5.21 0.58 -15.54
N PRO A 92 5.55 -0.69 -15.83
CA PRO A 92 6.72 -1.36 -15.26
C PRO A 92 8.00 -0.53 -15.41
N GLU A 93 8.20 0.08 -16.58
CA GLU A 93 9.35 0.91 -16.96
C GLU A 93 9.55 2.09 -16.00
N LEU A 94 8.46 2.81 -15.69
CA LEU A 94 8.45 3.94 -14.77
C LEU A 94 8.95 3.59 -13.36
N VAL A 95 8.75 2.34 -12.96
CA VAL A 95 9.10 1.86 -11.62
C VAL A 95 10.50 1.22 -11.57
N GLN A 96 11.08 0.90 -12.72
CA GLN A 96 12.48 0.46 -12.82
C GLN A 96 13.45 1.65 -12.70
N ASP A 97 13.07 2.81 -13.25
CA ASP A 97 13.89 4.03 -13.25
C ASP A 97 13.82 4.85 -11.94
N GLY A 98 13.03 4.39 -10.96
CA GLY A 98 12.85 5.10 -9.69
C GLY A 98 11.96 6.36 -9.78
N GLY A 99 11.42 6.69 -10.96
CA GLY A 99 10.56 7.85 -11.22
C GLY A 99 9.09 7.68 -10.80
N ALA A 100 8.70 6.54 -10.22
CA ALA A 100 7.31 6.24 -9.89
C ALA A 100 6.64 7.21 -8.90
N LEU A 101 7.39 8.00 -8.14
CA LEU A 101 6.86 9.03 -7.24
C LEU A 101 6.88 10.44 -7.85
N SER A 102 7.65 10.68 -8.91
CA SER A 102 7.73 12.01 -9.55
C SER A 102 6.60 12.29 -10.54
N GLU A 103 5.83 11.28 -10.94
CA GLU A 103 4.67 11.41 -11.85
C GLU A 103 3.31 11.22 -11.14
N LEU A 104 3.29 11.16 -9.80
CA LEU A 104 2.07 10.99 -8.98
C LEU A 104 1.76 12.23 -8.18
#